data_AF-A0A5T1Z4D6-F1
#
_entry.id   AF-A0A5T1Z4D6-F1
#
_cell.length_a   1.000
_cell.length_b   1.000
_cell.length_c   1.000
_cell.angle_alpha   90.00
_cell.angle_beta   90.00
_cell.angle_gamma   90.00
#
_symmetry.space_group_name_H-M   'P 1'
#
loop_
_entity.id
_entity.type
_entity.pdbx_description
1 polymer ?
#
loop_
_entity_poly.entity_id
_entity_poly.type
_entity_poly.pdbx_seq_one_letter_code
_entity_poly.pdbx_strand_id
1 'polypeptide(L)' 'TPKKKFYTYKFVKNGKVISHFAKAYRGILLSISAKNQVKNNKELLANLPSNLKLKEIQIKGLKEEIALEILD' A
#
# COMPACT_ATOMS: atom_id res chain seq x y z
N THR A 1 -9.16 -16.62 10.72
CA THR A 1 -8.89 -15.19 11.01
C THR A 1 -7.43 -15.01 11.38
N PRO A 2 -6.73 -13.96 10.90
CA PRO A 2 -5.34 -13.71 11.27
C PRO A 2 -5.20 -13.56 12.79
N LYS A 3 -4.21 -14.23 13.38
CA LYS A 3 -3.91 -14.17 14.83
C LYS A 3 -2.81 -13.16 15.19
N LYS A 4 -2.23 -12.50 14.19
CA LYS A 4 -1.14 -11.52 14.32
C LYS A 4 -1.50 -10.26 13.55
N LYS A 5 -0.84 -9.15 13.88
CA LYS A 5 -0.96 -7.90 13.12
C LYS A 5 -0.60 -8.14 11.66
N PHE A 6 -1.42 -7.59 10.77
CA PHE A 6 -1.22 -7.70 9.33
C PHE A 6 -1.58 -6.40 8.63
N TYR A 7 -0.94 -6.19 7.49
CA TYR A 7 -1.07 -4.98 6.71
C TYR A 7 -1.82 -5.28 5.42
N THR A 8 -2.65 -4.34 4.97
CA THR A 8 -3.36 -4.43 3.71
C THR A 8 -3.22 -3.14 2.94
N TYR A 9 -3.00 -3.25 1.64
CA TYR A 9 -2.88 -2.11 0.74
C TYR A 9 -4.15 -1.97 -0.11
N LYS A 10 -4.69 -0.75 -0.12
CA LYS A 10 -5.86 -0.34 -0.88
C LYS A 10 -5.47 0.79 -1.82
N PHE A 11 -6.03 0.79 -3.02
CA PHE A 11 -5.70 1.77 -4.06
C PHE A 11 -6.93 2.60 -4.38
N VAL A 12 -6.72 3.91 -4.41
CA VAL A 12 -7.76 4.92 -4.64
C VAL A 12 -7.33 5.80 -5.81
N LYS A 13 -8.26 6.11 -6.72
CA LYS A 13 -8.07 7.11 -7.78
C LYS A 13 -9.32 7.95 -7.87
N ASN A 14 -9.17 9.27 -7.90
CA ASN A 14 -10.28 10.22 -7.95
C ASN A 14 -11.36 9.94 -6.88
N GLY A 15 -10.91 9.64 -5.64
CA GLY A 15 -11.80 9.32 -4.52
C GLY A 15 -12.45 7.94 -4.54
N LYS A 16 -12.27 7.15 -5.60
CA LYS A 16 -12.87 5.81 -5.75
C LYS A 16 -11.84 4.71 -5.54
N VAL A 17 -12.26 3.64 -4.87
CA VAL A 17 -11.44 2.43 -4.70
C VAL A 17 -11.38 1.68 -6.03
N ILE A 18 -10.18 1.36 -6.51
CA ILE A 18 -10.01 0.60 -7.75
C ILE A 18 -9.42 -0.77 -7.43
N SER A 19 -10.24 -1.80 -7.61
CA SER A 19 -9.85 -3.20 -7.43
C SER A 19 -9.12 -3.77 -8.64
N HIS A 20 -9.50 -3.35 -9.86
CA HIS A 20 -8.95 -3.90 -11.11
C HIS A 20 -7.43 -3.67 -11.24
N PHE A 21 -6.94 -2.50 -10.82
CA PHE A 21 -5.52 -2.18 -10.87
C PHE A 21 -4.73 -2.64 -9.63
N ALA A 22 -5.41 -3.14 -8.59
CA ALA A 22 -4.77 -3.45 -7.32
C ALA A 22 -3.66 -4.50 -7.45
N LYS A 23 -3.80 -5.46 -8.37
CA LYS A 23 -2.77 -6.49 -8.60
C LYS A 23 -1.49 -5.90 -9.19
N ALA A 24 -1.60 -4.99 -10.15
CA ALA A 24 -0.45 -4.34 -10.77
C ALA A 24 0.32 -3.50 -9.74
N TYR A 25 -0.37 -2.65 -8.99
CA TYR A 25 0.28 -1.81 -7.97
C TYR A 25 0.87 -2.62 -6.81
N ARG A 26 0.26 -3.74 -6.40
CA ARG A 26 0.90 -4.66 -5.44
C ARG A 26 2.21 -5.22 -5.98
N GLY A 27 2.29 -5.56 -7.27
CA GLY A 27 3.52 -6.00 -7.92
C GLY A 27 4.62 -4.91 -7.90
N ILE A 28 4.24 -3.66 -8.16
CA ILE A 28 5.15 -2.51 -8.08
C ILE A 28 5.70 -2.35 -6.66
N LEU A 29 4.82 -2.32 -5.65
CA LEU A 29 5.23 -2.22 -4.24
C LEU A 29 6.15 -3.36 -3.80
N LEU A 30 5.86 -4.59 -4.25
CA LEU A 30 6.70 -5.75 -3.98
C LEU A 30 8.09 -5.62 -4.62
N SER A 31 8.15 -5.16 -5.88
CA SER A 31 9.42 -4.92 -6.58
C SER A 31 10.28 -3.89 -5.86
N ILE A 32 9.68 -2.77 -5.43
CA ILE A 32 10.35 -1.72 -4.66
C ILE A 32 10.85 -2.28 -3.32
N SER A 33 10.00 -3.00 -2.61
CA SER A 33 10.35 -3.60 -1.32
C SER A 33 11.56 -4.53 -1.44
N ALA A 34 11.58 -5.36 -2.49
CA ALA A 34 12.67 -6.30 -2.75
C ALA A 34 13.97 -5.56 -3.14
N LYS A 35 13.91 -4.60 -4.06
CA LYS A 35 15.07 -3.83 -4.52
C LYS A 35 15.72 -3.03 -3.39
N ASN A 36 14.91 -2.41 -2.55
CA ASN A 36 15.37 -1.54 -1.47
C ASN A 36 15.56 -2.27 -0.13
N GLN A 37 15.39 -3.61 -0.11
CA GLN A 37 15.49 -4.46 1.08
C GLN A 37 14.67 -3.95 2.29
N VAL A 38 13.50 -3.39 2.00
CA VAL A 38 12.62 -2.73 2.97
C VAL A 38 12.27 -3.67 4.13
N LYS A 39 12.39 -3.19 5.36
CA LYS A 39 12.10 -3.96 6.58
C LYS A 39 10.73 -3.68 7.19
N ASN A 40 10.11 -2.55 6.84
CA ASN A 40 8.82 -2.12 7.41
C ASN A 40 8.05 -1.20 6.47
N ASN A 41 6.77 -0.97 6.74
CA ASN A 41 5.92 -0.11 5.88
C ASN A 41 6.41 1.34 5.83
N LYS A 42 7.04 1.86 6.89
CA LYS A 42 7.53 3.26 6.89
C LYS A 42 8.59 3.45 5.81
N GLU A 43 9.52 2.52 5.70
CA GLU A 43 10.53 2.49 4.64
C GLU A 43 9.91 2.28 3.25
N LEU A 44 8.90 1.42 3.11
CA LEU A 44 8.20 1.24 1.83
C LEU A 44 7.51 2.54 1.38
N LEU A 45 6.81 3.18 2.31
CA LEU A 45 6.07 4.42 2.06
C LEU A 45 7.01 5.60 1.72
N ALA A 46 8.23 5.61 2.24
CA ALA A 46 9.26 6.58 1.88
C ALA A 46 9.84 6.35 0.47
N ASN A 47 9.68 5.15 -0.10
CA ASN A 47 10.21 4.75 -1.40
C ASN A 47 9.10 4.56 -2.46
N LEU A 48 7.92 5.15 -2.26
CA LEU A 48 6.84 5.06 -3.24
C LEU A 48 7.24 5.67 -4.58
N PRO A 49 6.75 5.11 -5.70
CA PRO A 49 6.94 5.74 -7.00
C PRO A 49 6.15 7.05 -7.08
N SER A 50 6.57 7.97 -7.96
CA SER A 50 5.99 9.30 -8.09
C SER A 50 4.48 9.31 -8.42
N ASN A 51 3.96 8.24 -9.02
CA ASN A 51 2.54 8.10 -9.33
C ASN A 51 1.69 7.52 -8.17
N LEU A 52 2.29 7.22 -7.02
CA LEU A 52 1.60 6.77 -5.82
C LEU A 52 1.88 7.68 -4.63
N LYS A 53 0.83 8.04 -3.90
CA LYS A 53 0.91 8.86 -2.69
C LYS A 53 0.20 8.19 -1.53
N LEU A 54 0.74 8.30 -0.32
CA LEU A 54 0.01 7.90 0.88
C LEU A 54 -1.21 8.80 1.08
N LYS A 55 -2.39 8.19 1.20
CA LYS A 55 -3.65 8.90 1.47
C LYS A 55 -4.03 8.84 2.93
N GLU A 56 -4.12 7.64 3.48
CA GLU A 56 -4.53 7.40 4.87
C GLU A 56 -4.02 6.05 5.37
N ILE A 57 -3.90 5.94 6.70
CA ILE A 57 -3.66 4.68 7.41
C ILE A 57 -4.77 4.51 8.44
N GLN A 58 -5.49 3.40 8.38
CA GLN A 58 -6.56 3.05 9.32
C GLN A 58 -6.21 1.76 10.05
N ILE A 59 -6.31 1.77 11.38
CA ILE A 59 -6.11 0.58 12.21
C ILE A 59 -7.47 0.05 12.66
N LYS A 60 -7.76 -1.21 12.35
CA LYS A 60 -8.99 -1.93 12.75
C LYS A 60 -8.61 -3.26 13.39
N GLY A 61 -8.44 -3.26 14.72
CA GLY A 61 -7.99 -4.42 15.47
C GLY A 61 -6.59 -4.85 15.07
N LEU A 62 -6.44 -6.08 14.55
CA LEU A 62 -5.17 -6.61 14.04
C LEU A 62 -4.82 -6.15 12.61
N LYS A 63 -5.77 -5.52 11.92
CA LYS A 63 -5.59 -5.06 10.53
C LYS A 63 -5.14 -3.61 10.52
N GLU A 64 -4.06 -3.34 9.81
CA GLU A 64 -3.65 -2.00 9.42
C GLU A 64 -3.87 -1.84 7.90
N GLU A 65 -4.79 -0.96 7.53
CA GLU A 65 -5.15 -0.67 6.14
C GLU A 65 -4.45 0.61 5.70
N ILE A 66 -3.61 0.49 4.68
CA ILE A 66 -2.83 1.57 4.08
C ILE A 66 -3.46 1.89 2.73
N ALA A 67 -4.06 3.08 2.62
CA ALA A 67 -4.63 3.55 1.37
C ALA A 67 -3.62 4.40 0.62
N LEU A 68 -3.36 4.02 -0.63
CA LEU A 68 -2.53 4.75 -1.57
C LEU A 68 -3.40 5.38 -2.65
N GLU A 69 -3.17 6.65 -2.92
CA GLU A 69 -3.76 7.40 -4.02
C GLU A 69 -2.88 7.28 -5.26
N ILE A 70 -3.52 6.94 -6.38
CA ILE A 70 -2.91 6.90 -7.71
C ILE A 70 -3.11 8.28 -8.34
N LEU A 71 -2.01 8.89 -8.77
CA LEU A 71 -1.98 10.24 -9.34
C LEU A 71 -2.05 10.25 -10.89
N ASP A 72 -1.80 9.10 -11.53
CA ASP A 72 -2.05 8.87 -12.96
C ASP A 72 -3.54 8.91 -13.29
#